data_AF-A0A7Y2U7H5-F1
#
_entry.id   AF-A0A7Y2U7H5-F1
#
_cell.length_a   1.000
_cell.length_b   1.000
_cell.length_c   1.000
_cell.angle_alpha   90.00
_cell.angle_beta   90.00
_cell.angle_gamma   90.00
#
_symmetry.space_group_name_H-M   'P 1'
#
loop_
_entity.id
_entity.type
_entity.pdbx_description
1 polymer ?
#
loop_
_entity_poly.entity_id
_entity_poly.type
_entity_poly.pdbx_seq_one_letter_code
_entity_poly.pdbx_strand_id
1 'polypeptide(L)'
;DVSRCLDLLQRAGFRSAVIKAPMGASGIGMVKVNELNDRAGIETTIPQHFFTEGPCLVQGWICAGEFGVRKVHSPSAQLFLDNESVVIYDLTEQILSDDSVHEGNESPPPYLCRHSEVKSELLRQAGEVGRWLHGRGYRGTASADFLLVENDDDSFTVYVCEINARVTGATYPAVLAKHFLPHGAWLLRNLRFTEPVAGDALMDLLRTAHDLFVPGKSEFGVLPVNFNTGSDGLVHKGQFLCLAPSAGGSKMLLEMAKLNLPCTPERD
;
A
#
# COMPACT_ATOMS: atom_id res chain seq x y z
N ASP A 1 8.00 -28.21 5.83
CA ASP A 1 7.88 -28.84 4.51
C ASP A 1 6.96 -27.98 3.65
N VAL A 2 7.56 -27.15 2.79
CA VAL A 2 6.84 -26.22 1.90
C VAL A 2 6.13 -26.99 0.79
N SER A 3 6.78 -28.01 0.24
CA SER A 3 6.26 -28.83 -0.86
C SER A 3 4.91 -29.46 -0.50
N ARG A 4 4.79 -30.02 0.72
CA ARG A 4 3.51 -30.54 1.24
C ARG A 4 2.42 -29.46 1.36
N CYS A 5 2.76 -28.24 1.77
CA CYS A 5 1.79 -27.15 1.85
C CYS A 5 1.29 -26.73 0.47
N LEU A 6 2.17 -26.69 -0.53
CA LEU A 6 1.81 -26.40 -1.92
C LEU A 6 0.90 -27.49 -2.51
N ASP A 7 1.11 -28.77 -2.18
CA ASP A 7 0.22 -29.87 -2.58
C ASP A 7 -1.20 -29.68 -2.03
N LEU A 8 -1.32 -29.26 -0.77
CA LEU A 8 -2.62 -29.02 -0.14
C LEU A 8 -3.36 -27.86 -0.82
N LEU A 9 -2.65 -26.79 -1.20
CA LEU A 9 -3.24 -25.66 -1.91
C LEU A 9 -3.68 -26.04 -3.32
N GLN A 10 -2.86 -26.80 -4.06
CA GLN A 10 -3.24 -27.29 -5.39
C GLN A 10 -4.51 -28.16 -5.32
N ARG A 11 -4.61 -29.05 -4.33
CA ARG A 11 -5.81 -29.88 -4.12
C ARG A 11 -7.04 -29.06 -3.70
N ALA A 12 -6.83 -27.92 -3.06
CA ALA A 12 -7.88 -26.95 -2.75
C ALA A 12 -8.28 -26.09 -3.96
N GLY A 13 -7.67 -26.30 -5.13
CA GLY A 13 -8.02 -25.65 -6.38
C GLY A 13 -7.23 -24.38 -6.70
N PHE A 14 -6.25 -24.01 -5.88
CA PHE A 14 -5.40 -22.86 -6.18
C PHE A 14 -4.48 -23.17 -7.37
N ARG A 15 -4.33 -22.20 -8.27
CA ARG A 15 -3.34 -22.26 -9.35
C ARG A 15 -1.99 -21.74 -8.91
N SER A 16 -1.97 -20.71 -8.07
CA SER A 16 -0.77 -20.04 -7.60
C SER A 16 -0.75 -19.95 -6.08
N ALA A 17 0.43 -19.72 -5.52
CA ALA A 17 0.63 -19.55 -4.08
C ALA A 17 1.70 -18.50 -3.79
N VAL A 18 1.83 -18.12 -2.53
CA VAL A 18 2.93 -17.30 -2.03
C VAL A 18 3.53 -17.93 -0.79
N ILE A 19 4.86 -17.90 -0.72
CA ILE A 19 5.64 -18.31 0.44
C ILE A 19 6.19 -17.03 1.07
N LYS A 20 5.88 -16.81 2.34
CA LYS A 20 6.25 -15.60 3.08
C LYS A 20 7.16 -15.97 4.26
N ALA A 21 8.27 -15.26 4.38
CA ALA A 21 9.08 -15.28 5.60
C ALA A 21 8.24 -14.77 6.80
N PRO A 22 8.53 -15.21 8.04
CA PRO A 22 7.85 -14.69 9.23
C PRO A 22 8.01 -13.18 9.40
N MET A 23 9.16 -12.66 8.95
CA MET A 23 9.51 -11.25 8.98
C MET A 23 9.84 -10.80 7.56
N GLY A 24 9.05 -9.88 7.04
CA GLY A 24 9.20 -9.28 5.72
C GLY A 24 8.71 -7.85 5.72
N ALA A 25 9.02 -7.09 4.67
CA ALA A 25 8.57 -5.71 4.52
C ALA A 25 8.42 -5.35 3.05
N SER A 26 7.29 -4.73 2.68
CA SER A 26 7.05 -4.18 1.34
C SER A 26 7.28 -5.17 0.19
N GLY A 27 6.82 -6.41 0.36
CA GLY A 27 7.02 -7.49 -0.62
C GLY A 27 8.34 -8.24 -0.51
N ILE A 28 9.34 -7.67 0.18
CA ILE A 28 10.58 -8.36 0.52
C ILE A 28 10.28 -9.45 1.55
N GLY A 29 10.81 -10.66 1.33
CA GLY A 29 10.49 -11.82 2.13
C GLY A 29 9.31 -12.62 1.58
N MET A 30 8.94 -12.42 0.31
CA MET A 30 7.94 -13.24 -0.38
C MET A 30 8.53 -13.89 -1.64
N VAL A 31 8.09 -15.12 -1.93
CA VAL A 31 8.31 -15.79 -3.22
C VAL A 31 6.96 -16.25 -3.73
N LYS A 32 6.55 -15.73 -4.89
CA LYS A 32 5.33 -16.17 -5.56
C LYS A 32 5.61 -17.43 -6.36
N VAL A 33 4.75 -18.43 -6.20
CA VAL A 33 4.72 -19.65 -7.02
C VAL A 33 3.62 -19.46 -8.05
N ASN A 34 3.99 -19.11 -9.27
CA ASN A 34 3.04 -18.74 -10.32
C ASN A 34 2.17 -19.92 -10.78
N GLU A 35 2.72 -21.14 -10.82
CA GLU A 35 1.97 -22.33 -11.22
C GLU A 35 2.25 -23.48 -10.26
N LEU A 36 1.23 -23.91 -9.52
CA LEU A 36 1.33 -25.05 -8.62
C LEU A 36 1.43 -26.38 -9.38
N ASN A 37 1.21 -26.41 -10.70
CA ASN A 37 1.44 -27.61 -11.51
C ASN A 37 2.90 -27.75 -11.96
N ASP A 38 3.68 -26.66 -11.91
CA ASP A 38 5.09 -26.63 -12.30
C ASP A 38 5.95 -26.00 -11.19
N ARG A 39 6.45 -26.86 -10.30
CA ARG A 39 7.20 -26.47 -9.10
C ARG A 39 8.67 -26.86 -9.16
N ALA A 40 9.19 -27.17 -10.35
CA ALA A 40 10.56 -27.64 -10.48
C ALA A 40 11.53 -26.61 -9.88
N GLY A 41 12.33 -27.06 -8.91
CA GLY A 41 13.34 -26.20 -8.26
C GLY A 41 12.81 -25.22 -7.22
N ILE A 42 11.52 -25.26 -6.82
CA ILE A 42 10.99 -24.30 -5.83
C ILE A 42 11.78 -24.32 -4.51
N GLU A 43 12.23 -25.51 -4.07
CA GLU A 43 13.03 -25.67 -2.84
C GLU A 43 14.38 -24.96 -2.93
N THR A 44 14.94 -24.81 -4.13
CA THR A 44 16.19 -24.07 -4.37
C THR A 44 15.97 -22.57 -4.57
N THR A 45 14.75 -22.17 -4.93
CA THR A 45 14.38 -20.76 -5.13
C THR A 45 14.08 -20.04 -3.82
N ILE A 46 13.58 -20.75 -2.80
CA ILE A 46 13.28 -20.15 -1.49
C ILE A 46 14.61 -19.84 -0.77
N PRO A 47 14.91 -18.58 -0.49
CA PRO A 47 16.15 -18.24 0.20
C PRO A 47 16.19 -18.82 1.60
N GLN A 48 17.33 -19.40 2.00
CA GLN A 48 17.48 -19.99 3.34
C GLN A 48 17.18 -19.01 4.48
N HIS A 49 17.44 -17.71 4.27
CA HIS A 49 17.18 -16.69 5.28
C HIS A 49 15.69 -16.51 5.61
N PHE A 50 14.75 -17.00 4.77
CA PHE A 50 13.31 -16.95 5.05
C PHE A 50 12.93 -17.76 6.30
N PHE A 51 13.77 -18.72 6.72
CA PHE A 51 13.52 -19.58 7.86
C PHE A 51 14.22 -19.13 9.15
N THR A 52 14.97 -18.02 9.11
CA THR A 52 15.78 -17.54 10.24
C THR A 52 14.94 -17.21 11.47
N GLU A 53 13.81 -16.54 11.26
CA GLU A 53 12.91 -16.07 12.32
C GLU A 53 11.80 -17.09 12.66
N GLY A 54 11.86 -18.28 12.05
CA GLY A 54 10.87 -19.34 12.24
C GLY A 54 10.23 -19.84 10.95
N PRO A 55 9.10 -20.57 11.05
CA PRO A 55 8.47 -21.22 9.92
C PRO A 55 7.84 -20.21 8.96
N CYS A 56 8.10 -20.38 7.66
CA CYS A 56 7.40 -19.62 6.63
C CYS A 56 5.90 -19.89 6.59
N LEU A 57 5.14 -18.89 6.18
CA LEU A 57 3.72 -18.99 5.87
C LEU A 57 3.55 -19.31 4.38
N VAL A 58 2.74 -20.32 4.06
CA VAL A 58 2.39 -20.68 2.68
C VAL A 58 0.90 -20.44 2.50
N GLN A 59 0.53 -19.57 1.56
CA GLN A 59 -0.85 -19.14 1.32
C GLN A 59 -1.23 -19.33 -0.15
N GLY A 60 -2.49 -19.72 -0.39
CA GLY A 60 -3.08 -19.70 -1.73
C GLY A 60 -3.16 -18.26 -2.24
N TRP A 61 -2.85 -18.07 -3.52
CA TRP A 61 -2.95 -16.76 -4.16
C TRP A 61 -4.34 -16.62 -4.79
N ILE A 62 -5.04 -15.52 -4.48
CA ILE A 62 -6.36 -15.22 -5.05
C ILE A 62 -6.19 -14.13 -6.10
N CYS A 63 -6.69 -14.35 -7.31
CA CYS A 63 -6.68 -13.38 -8.39
C CYS A 63 -7.94 -13.48 -9.25
N ALA A 64 -8.15 -12.48 -10.11
CA ALA A 64 -9.26 -12.48 -11.06
C ALA A 64 -9.24 -13.71 -11.97
N GLY A 65 -10.43 -14.25 -12.25
CA GLY A 65 -10.63 -15.46 -13.06
C GLY A 65 -10.57 -16.77 -12.29
N GLU A 66 -10.27 -16.74 -10.99
CA GLU A 66 -10.25 -17.92 -10.11
C GLU A 66 -11.32 -17.80 -9.03
N PHE A 67 -11.92 -18.91 -8.59
CA PHE A 67 -12.89 -18.93 -7.48
C PHE A 67 -14.08 -17.95 -7.61
N GLY A 68 -14.50 -17.61 -8.85
CA GLY A 68 -15.56 -16.62 -9.09
C GLY A 68 -15.14 -15.18 -8.79
N VAL A 69 -13.84 -14.91 -8.72
CA VAL A 69 -13.29 -13.57 -8.48
C VAL A 69 -13.24 -12.79 -9.79
N ARG A 70 -13.93 -11.65 -9.81
CA ARG A 70 -13.90 -10.69 -10.92
C ARG A 70 -12.72 -9.75 -10.79
N LYS A 71 -12.44 -9.28 -9.57
CA LYS A 71 -11.37 -8.31 -9.31
C LYS A 71 -10.87 -8.40 -7.87
N VAL A 72 -9.62 -7.99 -7.66
CA VAL A 72 -9.02 -7.85 -6.34
C VAL A 72 -8.57 -6.41 -6.10
N HIS A 73 -8.59 -6.02 -4.82
CA HIS A 73 -8.24 -4.71 -4.29
C HIS A 73 -7.39 -4.88 -3.04
N SER A 74 -6.56 -3.88 -2.74
CA SER A 74 -5.61 -3.93 -1.61
C SER A 74 -5.83 -2.77 -0.62
N PRO A 75 -7.00 -2.68 0.03
CA PRO A 75 -7.23 -1.63 1.01
C PRO A 75 -6.36 -1.83 2.25
N SER A 76 -6.01 -0.73 2.90
CA SER A 76 -5.33 -0.71 4.19
C SER A 76 -5.98 0.31 5.13
N ALA A 77 -6.24 -0.09 6.37
CA ALA A 77 -6.75 0.76 7.42
C ALA A 77 -5.60 1.19 8.33
N GLN A 78 -5.52 2.50 8.61
CA GLN A 78 -4.51 3.05 9.51
C GLN A 78 -5.10 3.27 10.91
N LEU A 79 -4.40 2.78 11.93
CA LEU A 79 -4.84 2.76 13.32
C LEU A 79 -3.85 3.51 14.23
N PHE A 80 -4.40 4.10 15.28
CA PHE A 80 -3.65 4.59 16.42
C PHE A 80 -4.27 4.05 17.71
N LEU A 81 -3.44 3.48 18.57
CA LEU A 81 -3.86 2.85 19.81
C LEU A 81 -3.20 3.59 20.98
N ASP A 82 -4.01 4.27 21.78
CA ASP A 82 -3.54 4.90 23.02
C ASP A 82 -3.92 4.06 24.24
N ASN A 83 -3.75 4.61 25.44
CA ASN A 83 -4.02 3.89 26.69
C ASN A 83 -5.48 3.44 26.84
N GLU A 84 -6.42 4.16 26.25
CA GLU A 84 -7.86 4.05 26.48
C GLU A 84 -8.63 3.65 25.21
N SER A 85 -8.08 3.93 24.03
CA SER A 85 -8.82 3.91 22.78
C SER A 85 -8.07 3.28 21.61
N VAL A 86 -8.87 2.85 20.63
CA VAL A 86 -8.43 2.42 19.31
C VAL A 86 -9.10 3.35 18.30
N VAL A 87 -8.30 4.09 17.55
CA VAL A 87 -8.76 5.05 16.54
C VAL A 87 -8.35 4.55 15.16
N ILE A 88 -9.32 4.38 14.26
CA ILE A 88 -9.05 4.19 12.83
C ILE A 88 -9.14 5.57 12.19
N TYR A 89 -8.00 6.12 11.73
CA TYR A 89 -7.94 7.51 11.27
C TYR A 89 -7.89 7.66 9.75
N ASP A 90 -7.60 6.58 9.01
CA ASP A 90 -7.69 6.60 7.55
C ASP A 90 -7.93 5.23 6.93
N LEU A 91 -8.51 5.23 5.74
CA LEU A 91 -8.61 4.08 4.84
C LEU A 91 -7.92 4.46 3.55
N THR A 92 -7.09 3.56 3.02
CA THR A 92 -6.30 3.79 1.81
C THR A 92 -6.41 2.60 0.88
N GLU A 93 -6.29 2.80 -0.43
CA GLU A 93 -5.96 1.74 -1.38
C GLU A 93 -4.45 1.73 -1.55
N GLN A 94 -3.83 0.55 -1.40
CA GLN A 94 -2.41 0.37 -1.75
C GLN A 94 -2.28 0.30 -3.27
N ILE A 95 -1.37 1.09 -3.82
CA ILE A 95 -0.98 1.00 -5.22
C ILE A 95 0.21 0.06 -5.28
N LEU A 96 0.03 -1.09 -5.91
CA LEU A 96 1.01 -2.15 -5.99
C LEU A 96 1.48 -2.34 -7.44
N SER A 97 2.75 -2.71 -7.62
CA SER A 97 3.29 -3.19 -8.89
C SER A 97 2.77 -4.60 -9.22
N ASP A 98 3.07 -5.11 -10.41
CA ASP A 98 2.72 -6.48 -10.81
C ASP A 98 3.37 -7.54 -9.90
N ASP A 99 4.55 -7.23 -9.34
CA ASP A 99 5.25 -8.04 -8.35
C ASP A 99 4.75 -7.82 -6.91
N SER A 100 3.65 -7.09 -6.74
CA SER A 100 3.03 -6.76 -5.45
C SER A 100 3.94 -5.93 -4.53
N VAL A 101 4.84 -5.14 -5.12
CA VAL A 101 5.67 -4.16 -4.39
C VAL A 101 4.87 -2.87 -4.23
N HIS A 102 5.01 -2.24 -3.07
CA HIS A 102 4.27 -1.03 -2.73
C HIS A 102 4.83 0.22 -3.44
N GLU A 103 4.01 0.86 -4.27
CA GLU A 103 4.37 2.07 -5.04
C GLU A 103 3.72 3.37 -4.52
N GLY A 104 2.75 3.25 -3.61
CA GLY A 104 2.06 4.39 -3.04
C GLY A 104 0.67 4.05 -2.51
N ASN A 105 -0.10 5.09 -2.18
CA ASN A 105 -1.44 4.97 -1.60
C ASN A 105 -2.38 6.03 -2.14
N GLU A 106 -3.66 5.71 -2.18
CA GLU A 106 -4.74 6.67 -2.44
C GLU A 106 -5.78 6.62 -1.33
N SER A 107 -6.22 7.78 -0.83
CA SER A 107 -7.32 7.90 0.14
C SER A 107 -8.35 8.93 -0.31
N PRO A 108 -9.65 8.64 -0.17
CA PRO A 108 -10.20 7.31 0.15
C PRO A 108 -10.00 6.32 -1.02
N PRO A 109 -10.05 4.99 -0.80
CA PRO A 109 -10.09 4.03 -1.89
C PRO A 109 -11.21 4.38 -2.89
N PRO A 110 -10.93 4.50 -4.20
CA PRO A 110 -11.86 5.09 -5.16
C PRO A 110 -13.23 4.40 -5.25
N TYR A 111 -13.28 3.10 -5.00
CA TYR A 111 -14.48 2.29 -5.10
C TYR A 111 -15.41 2.44 -3.88
N LEU A 112 -14.93 2.95 -2.73
CA LEU A 112 -15.77 3.07 -1.53
C LEU A 112 -16.91 4.08 -1.66
N CYS A 113 -16.84 5.02 -2.62
CA CYS A 113 -17.95 5.94 -2.87
C CYS A 113 -19.22 5.23 -3.38
N ARG A 114 -19.10 4.01 -3.92
CA ARG A 114 -20.21 3.20 -4.43
C ARG A 114 -20.57 2.02 -3.55
N HIS A 115 -19.71 1.68 -2.59
CA HIS A 115 -19.78 0.45 -1.78
C HIS A 115 -19.64 0.75 -0.29
N SER A 116 -20.70 1.32 0.29
CA SER A 116 -20.72 1.72 1.71
C SER A 116 -20.61 0.52 2.69
N GLU A 117 -21.09 -0.64 2.26
CA GLU A 117 -21.02 -1.92 2.94
C GLU A 117 -19.58 -2.42 3.04
N VAL A 118 -18.79 -2.27 1.98
CA VAL A 118 -17.36 -2.60 1.98
C VAL A 118 -16.60 -1.73 2.98
N LYS A 119 -16.89 -0.42 3.01
CA LYS A 119 -16.31 0.48 4.00
C LYS A 119 -16.62 0.03 5.42
N SER A 120 -17.87 -0.34 5.68
CA SER A 120 -18.32 -0.78 7.00
C SER A 120 -17.61 -2.07 7.43
N GLU A 121 -17.44 -3.03 6.50
CA GLU A 121 -16.74 -4.28 6.78
C GLU A 121 -15.24 -4.09 7.02
N LEU A 122 -14.57 -3.24 6.22
CA LEU A 122 -13.15 -2.88 6.45
C LEU A 122 -12.96 -2.26 7.84
N LEU A 123 -13.82 -1.31 8.22
CA LEU A 123 -13.77 -0.68 9.54
C LEU A 123 -14.06 -1.67 10.67
N ARG A 124 -15.02 -2.59 10.48
CA ARG A 124 -15.34 -3.62 11.46
C ARG A 124 -14.15 -4.54 11.70
N GLN A 125 -13.55 -5.10 10.65
CA GLN A 125 -12.39 -5.98 10.78
C GLN A 125 -11.15 -5.25 11.30
N ALA A 126 -10.89 -4.01 10.86
CA ALA A 126 -9.82 -3.18 11.41
C ALA A 126 -10.05 -2.90 12.91
N GLY A 127 -11.30 -2.70 13.32
CA GLY A 127 -11.67 -2.55 14.73
C GLY A 127 -11.36 -3.79 15.56
N GLU A 128 -11.58 -4.99 15.02
CA GLU A 128 -11.18 -6.25 15.69
C GLU A 128 -9.66 -6.37 15.82
N VAL A 129 -8.92 -6.06 14.75
CA VAL A 129 -7.45 -6.02 14.77
C VAL A 129 -6.95 -5.07 15.86
N GLY A 130 -7.49 -3.85 15.91
CA GLY A 130 -7.10 -2.85 16.89
C GLY A 130 -7.44 -3.26 18.32
N ARG A 131 -8.64 -3.80 18.58
CA ARG A 131 -9.01 -4.32 19.90
C ARG A 131 -8.09 -5.46 20.36
N TRP A 132 -7.76 -6.36 19.44
CA TRP A 132 -6.88 -7.48 19.73
C TRP A 132 -5.45 -7.03 20.06
N LEU A 133 -4.90 -6.06 19.31
CA LEU A 133 -3.60 -5.45 19.61
C LEU A 133 -3.63 -4.73 20.96
N HIS A 134 -4.66 -3.92 21.21
CA HIS A 134 -4.82 -3.16 22.45
C HIS A 134 -4.87 -4.07 23.68
N GLY A 135 -5.64 -5.15 23.59
CA GLY A 135 -5.78 -6.17 24.64
C GLY A 135 -4.51 -6.96 24.93
N ARG A 136 -3.52 -6.91 24.03
CA ARG A 136 -2.16 -7.45 24.23
C ARG A 136 -1.18 -6.43 24.79
N GLY A 137 -1.64 -5.23 25.12
CA GLY A 137 -0.82 -4.14 25.64
C GLY A 137 -0.11 -3.32 24.57
N TYR A 138 -0.39 -3.53 23.27
CA TYR A 138 0.23 -2.71 22.22
C TYR A 138 -0.33 -1.28 22.24
N ARG A 139 0.57 -0.30 22.08
CA ARG A 139 0.27 1.14 22.02
C ARG A 139 1.12 1.76 20.91
N GLY A 140 0.54 2.68 20.16
CA GLY A 140 1.18 3.34 19.02
C GLY A 140 0.41 3.15 17.71
N THR A 141 1.09 3.42 16.60
CA THR A 141 0.52 3.29 15.26
C THR A 141 0.49 1.84 14.81
N ALA A 142 -0.55 1.47 14.08
CA ALA A 142 -0.60 0.19 13.38
C ALA A 142 -1.35 0.33 12.05
N SER A 143 -1.24 -0.66 11.17
CA SER A 143 -2.15 -0.84 10.04
C SER A 143 -2.69 -2.26 9.96
N ALA A 144 -3.86 -2.40 9.36
CA ALA A 144 -4.40 -3.66 8.90
C ALA A 144 -4.49 -3.61 7.37
N ASP A 145 -3.81 -4.52 6.71
CA ASP A 145 -3.80 -4.64 5.25
C ASP A 145 -4.76 -5.76 4.85
N PHE A 146 -5.56 -5.51 3.83
CA PHE A 146 -6.66 -6.36 3.43
C PHE A 146 -6.53 -6.79 1.98
N LEU A 147 -7.05 -7.98 1.68
CA LEU A 147 -7.47 -8.37 0.35
C LEU A 147 -8.98 -8.20 0.27
N LEU A 148 -9.43 -7.31 -0.60
CA LEU A 148 -10.84 -7.19 -0.95
C LEU A 148 -11.06 -7.86 -2.30
N VAL A 149 -11.97 -8.83 -2.32
CA VAL A 149 -12.37 -9.58 -3.49
C VAL A 149 -13.74 -9.08 -3.94
N GLU A 150 -13.83 -8.70 -5.21
CA GLU A 150 -15.09 -8.44 -5.92
C GLU A 150 -15.42 -9.68 -6.74
N ASN A 151 -16.55 -10.32 -6.44
CA ASN A 151 -16.97 -11.57 -7.07
C ASN A 151 -17.79 -11.31 -8.35
N ASP A 152 -17.99 -12.35 -9.15
CA ASP A 152 -18.78 -12.30 -10.39
C ASP A 152 -20.27 -11.99 -10.15
N ASP A 153 -20.78 -12.25 -8.94
CA ASP A 153 -22.15 -11.96 -8.51
C ASP A 153 -22.31 -10.57 -7.86
N ASP A 154 -21.31 -9.69 -8.04
CA ASP A 154 -21.20 -8.36 -7.45
C ASP A 154 -21.12 -8.33 -5.91
N SER A 155 -20.96 -9.50 -5.26
CA SER A 155 -20.67 -9.57 -3.83
C SER A 155 -19.20 -9.26 -3.54
N PHE A 156 -18.93 -8.88 -2.29
CA PHE A 156 -17.57 -8.60 -1.81
C PHE A 156 -17.18 -9.54 -0.69
N THR A 157 -15.91 -9.95 -0.68
CA THR A 157 -15.30 -10.67 0.45
C THR A 157 -14.03 -9.95 0.90
N VAL A 158 -13.89 -9.75 2.21
CA VAL A 158 -12.74 -9.03 2.81
C VAL A 158 -11.95 -10.00 3.68
N TYR A 159 -10.65 -10.08 3.43
CA TYR A 159 -9.70 -10.86 4.23
C TYR A 159 -8.66 -9.93 4.85
N VAL A 160 -8.37 -10.07 6.14
CA VAL A 160 -7.16 -9.49 6.75
C VAL A 160 -5.96 -10.30 6.24
N CYS A 161 -5.02 -9.63 5.58
CA CYS A 161 -3.80 -10.26 5.07
C CYS A 161 -2.63 -10.12 6.04
N GLU A 162 -2.46 -8.93 6.61
CA GLU A 162 -1.33 -8.59 7.46
C GLU A 162 -1.72 -7.52 8.49
N ILE A 163 -1.08 -7.56 9.66
CA ILE A 163 -1.16 -6.52 10.69
C ILE A 163 0.24 -5.94 10.87
N ASN A 164 0.40 -4.65 10.61
CA ASN A 164 1.67 -3.95 10.77
C ASN A 164 1.64 -3.11 12.05
N ALA A 165 2.20 -3.62 13.14
CA ALA A 165 2.28 -2.91 14.43
C ALA A 165 3.49 -1.94 14.47
N ARG A 166 3.48 -0.93 13.60
CA ARG A 166 4.56 0.07 13.43
C ARG A 166 4.07 1.29 12.65
N VAL A 167 4.95 2.28 12.45
CA VAL A 167 4.76 3.32 11.44
C VAL A 167 4.97 2.70 10.06
N THR A 168 4.01 2.88 9.16
CA THR A 168 4.06 2.37 7.77
C THR A 168 4.31 3.51 6.78
N GLY A 169 4.53 3.15 5.51
CA GLY A 169 4.64 4.14 4.43
C GLY A 169 3.38 5.01 4.26
N ALA A 170 2.22 4.53 4.70
CA ALA A 170 0.94 5.25 4.65
C ALA A 170 0.65 6.09 5.91
N THR A 171 1.39 5.88 7.01
CA THR A 171 1.14 6.57 8.29
C THR A 171 1.41 8.07 8.20
N TYR A 172 2.61 8.48 7.81
CA TYR A 172 2.95 9.92 7.76
C TYR A 172 2.18 10.69 6.66
N PRO A 173 1.94 10.16 5.44
CA PRO A 173 1.14 10.85 4.43
C PRO A 173 -0.30 11.03 4.90
N ALA A 174 -0.90 10.01 5.52
CA ALA A 174 -2.26 10.12 6.06
C ALA A 174 -2.33 11.21 7.14
N VAL A 175 -1.39 11.23 8.09
CA VAL A 175 -1.36 12.27 9.14
C VAL A 175 -1.19 13.67 8.55
N LEU A 176 -0.25 13.86 7.62
CA LEU A 176 -0.04 15.15 6.95
C LEU A 176 -1.28 15.58 6.15
N ALA A 177 -1.88 14.66 5.39
CA ALA A 177 -3.08 14.92 4.62
C ALA A 177 -4.26 15.30 5.51
N LYS A 178 -4.51 14.57 6.61
CA LYS A 178 -5.58 14.92 7.55
C LYS A 178 -5.30 16.21 8.31
N HIS A 179 -4.04 16.55 8.55
CA HIS A 179 -3.67 17.81 9.20
C HIS A 179 -3.92 19.01 8.28
N PHE A 180 -3.50 18.94 7.02
CA PHE A 180 -3.60 20.07 6.09
C PHE A 180 -4.94 20.14 5.35
N LEU A 181 -5.58 19.00 5.10
CA LEU A 181 -6.84 18.90 4.35
C LEU A 181 -7.74 17.78 4.94
N PRO A 182 -8.32 17.98 6.15
CA PRO A 182 -9.01 16.92 6.93
C PRO A 182 -10.16 16.22 6.20
N HIS A 183 -10.82 16.91 5.29
CA HIS A 183 -11.95 16.40 4.49
C HIS A 183 -11.59 16.14 3.03
N GLY A 184 -10.31 16.30 2.67
CA GLY A 184 -9.84 16.05 1.31
C GLY A 184 -9.48 14.60 1.05
N ALA A 185 -9.12 14.37 -0.20
CA ALA A 185 -8.46 13.17 -0.66
C ALA A 185 -6.96 13.41 -0.76
N TRP A 186 -6.21 12.31 -0.81
CA TRP A 186 -4.78 12.36 -1.06
C TRP A 186 -4.30 11.18 -1.89
N LEU A 187 -3.22 11.42 -2.63
CA LEU A 187 -2.52 10.42 -3.44
C LEU A 187 -1.03 10.55 -3.19
N LEU A 188 -0.39 9.49 -2.74
CA LEU A 188 1.05 9.39 -2.61
C LEU A 188 1.60 8.54 -3.76
N ARG A 189 2.62 9.03 -4.45
CA ARG A 189 3.39 8.26 -5.42
C ARG A 189 4.87 8.57 -5.35
N ASN A 190 5.68 7.56 -5.67
CA ASN A 190 7.09 7.76 -6.02
C ASN A 190 7.20 8.27 -7.46
N LEU A 191 8.03 9.29 -7.67
CA LEU A 191 8.48 9.73 -8.99
C LEU A 191 10.00 9.58 -9.06
N ARG A 192 10.47 9.01 -10.17
CA ARG A 192 11.90 8.87 -10.47
C ARG A 192 12.29 9.92 -11.49
N PHE A 193 13.33 10.67 -11.20
CA PHE A 193 13.81 11.73 -12.07
C PHE A 193 14.63 11.13 -13.22
N THR A 194 14.33 11.53 -14.46
CA THR A 194 15.12 11.13 -15.63
C THR A 194 16.48 11.82 -15.63
N GLU A 195 16.51 13.03 -15.09
CA GLU A 195 17.71 13.81 -14.82
C GLU A 195 17.67 14.25 -13.35
N PRO A 196 18.64 13.84 -12.51
CA PRO A 196 18.65 14.20 -11.10
C PRO A 196 18.64 15.72 -10.89
N VAL A 197 17.85 16.19 -9.93
CA VAL A 197 17.65 17.64 -9.70
C VAL A 197 18.14 18.03 -8.31
N ALA A 198 18.65 19.26 -8.17
CA ALA A 198 18.93 19.82 -6.85
C ALA A 198 17.61 20.05 -6.08
N GLY A 199 17.64 19.89 -4.75
CA GLY A 199 16.43 19.98 -3.93
C GLY A 199 15.75 21.34 -3.96
N ASP A 200 16.52 22.43 -3.97
CA ASP A 200 16.03 23.80 -4.14
C ASP A 200 15.42 24.03 -5.52
N ALA A 201 16.10 23.57 -6.58
CA ALA A 201 15.59 23.64 -7.95
C ALA A 201 14.26 22.88 -8.10
N LEU A 202 14.12 21.71 -7.46
CA LEU A 202 12.86 20.96 -7.45
C LEU A 202 11.72 21.76 -6.81
N MET A 203 11.99 22.43 -5.68
CA MET A 203 10.99 23.28 -5.03
C MET A 203 10.62 24.49 -5.90
N ASP A 204 11.58 25.06 -6.63
CA ASP A 204 11.36 26.17 -7.55
C ASP A 204 10.56 25.77 -8.80
N LEU A 205 10.79 24.56 -9.33
CA LEU A 205 9.99 23.99 -10.43
C LEU A 205 8.52 23.86 -10.02
N LEU A 206 8.25 23.21 -8.87
CA LEU A 206 6.89 23.06 -8.36
C LEU A 206 6.22 24.40 -8.04
N ARG A 207 6.98 25.38 -7.53
CA ARG A 207 6.46 26.71 -7.22
C ARG A 207 6.11 27.49 -8.48
N THR A 208 6.99 27.49 -9.47
CA THR A 208 6.80 28.17 -10.77
C THR A 208 5.63 27.57 -11.54
N ALA A 209 5.46 26.25 -11.47
CA ALA A 209 4.33 25.55 -12.06
C ALA A 209 3.00 25.74 -11.32
N HIS A 210 3.02 26.41 -10.15
CA HIS A 210 1.88 26.54 -9.23
C HIS A 210 1.34 25.21 -8.69
N ASP A 211 2.16 24.15 -8.71
CA ASP A 211 1.79 22.83 -8.18
C ASP A 211 2.10 22.70 -6.69
N LEU A 212 3.07 23.45 -6.15
CA LEU A 212 3.53 23.29 -4.76
C LEU A 212 2.41 23.58 -3.74
N PHE A 213 2.17 22.62 -2.84
CA PHE A 213 1.29 22.84 -1.70
C PHE A 213 1.98 23.74 -0.66
N VAL A 214 1.35 24.86 -0.31
CA VAL A 214 1.81 25.79 0.71
C VAL A 214 0.78 25.88 1.84
N PRO A 215 1.09 25.39 3.06
CA PRO A 215 0.17 25.42 4.19
C PRO A 215 -0.41 26.82 4.45
N GLY A 216 -1.73 26.89 4.63
CA GLY A 216 -2.46 28.14 4.87
C GLY A 216 -2.61 29.06 3.66
N LYS A 217 -2.07 28.69 2.49
CA LYS A 217 -2.22 29.47 1.23
C LYS A 217 -2.85 28.65 0.11
N SER A 218 -2.51 27.38 0.01
CA SER A 218 -3.03 26.47 -1.02
C SER A 218 -4.27 25.72 -0.53
N GLU A 219 -5.30 25.64 -1.36
CA GLU A 219 -6.46 24.74 -1.12
C GLU A 219 -6.17 23.29 -1.56
N PHE A 220 -5.23 23.13 -2.49
CA PHE A 220 -4.76 21.87 -3.04
C PHE A 220 -3.33 22.02 -3.56
N GLY A 221 -2.63 20.92 -3.80
CA GLY A 221 -1.28 20.95 -4.37
C GLY A 221 -0.47 19.70 -4.06
N VAL A 222 0.79 19.73 -4.47
CA VAL A 222 1.76 18.66 -4.30
C VAL A 222 2.71 19.01 -3.18
N LEU A 223 2.79 18.15 -2.17
CA LEU A 223 3.75 18.21 -1.08
C LEU A 223 4.84 17.15 -1.31
N PRO A 224 6.09 17.54 -1.60
CA PRO A 224 7.20 16.61 -1.56
C PRO A 224 7.48 16.20 -0.12
N VAL A 225 7.51 14.90 0.16
CA VAL A 225 7.58 14.38 1.54
C VAL A 225 8.86 13.58 1.85
N ASN A 226 9.52 13.04 0.84
CA ASN A 226 10.79 12.32 1.01
C ASN A 226 11.61 12.38 -0.28
N PHE A 227 12.94 12.45 -0.17
CA PHE A 227 13.87 12.45 -1.29
C PHE A 227 14.96 11.40 -1.08
N ASN A 228 15.20 10.61 -2.13
CA ASN A 228 16.34 9.73 -2.22
C ASN A 228 17.41 10.43 -3.06
N THR A 229 18.50 10.80 -2.40
CA THR A 229 19.63 11.44 -3.05
C THR A 229 20.70 10.44 -3.48
N GLY A 230 21.40 10.77 -4.56
CA GLY A 230 22.57 10.02 -5.00
C GLY A 230 23.84 10.44 -4.24
N SER A 231 24.96 9.81 -4.56
CA SER A 231 26.28 10.23 -4.06
C SER A 231 26.70 11.62 -4.57
N ASP A 232 26.03 12.11 -5.62
CA ASP A 232 26.14 13.46 -6.17
C ASP A 232 25.36 14.51 -5.34
N GLY A 233 24.58 14.09 -4.34
CA GLY A 233 23.73 14.96 -3.53
C GLY A 233 22.47 15.45 -4.24
N LEU A 234 22.22 15.00 -5.48
CA LEU A 234 21.03 15.36 -6.26
C LEU A 234 19.87 14.41 -5.93
N VAL A 235 18.64 14.84 -6.17
CA VAL A 235 17.43 14.03 -5.99
C VAL A 235 17.23 13.14 -7.21
N HIS A 236 17.32 11.82 -7.01
CA HIS A 236 17.08 10.82 -8.07
C HIS A 236 15.65 10.28 -8.02
N LYS A 237 15.04 10.28 -6.84
CA LYS A 237 13.67 9.82 -6.60
C LYS A 237 13.05 10.61 -5.47
N GLY A 238 11.76 10.89 -5.57
CA GLY A 238 11.01 11.55 -4.52
C GLY A 238 9.65 10.93 -4.29
N GLN A 239 9.11 11.12 -3.08
CA GLN A 239 7.73 10.84 -2.73
C GLN A 239 6.92 12.13 -2.76
N PHE A 240 5.81 12.11 -3.48
CA PHE A 240 4.97 13.27 -3.73
C PHE A 240 3.57 12.98 -3.24
N LEU A 241 3.13 13.74 -2.24
CA LEU A 241 1.79 13.69 -1.67
C LEU A 241 0.92 14.77 -2.33
N CYS A 242 0.02 14.34 -3.21
CA CYS A 242 -0.95 15.21 -3.86
C CYS A 242 -2.18 15.34 -2.94
N LEU A 243 -2.50 16.57 -2.54
CA LEU A 243 -3.63 16.91 -1.68
C LEU A 243 -4.68 17.66 -2.50
N ALA A 244 -5.93 17.18 -2.50
CA ALA A 244 -7.02 17.86 -3.20
C ALA A 244 -8.39 17.56 -2.54
N PRO A 245 -9.43 18.37 -2.80
CA PRO A 245 -10.78 18.09 -2.29
C PRO A 245 -11.39 16.75 -2.73
N SER A 246 -10.84 16.12 -3.79
CA SER A 246 -11.34 14.85 -4.32
C SER A 246 -10.21 13.96 -4.83
N ALA A 247 -10.48 12.65 -4.90
CA ALA A 247 -9.54 11.65 -5.42
C ALA A 247 -9.14 11.95 -6.89
N GLY A 248 -10.12 12.37 -7.71
CA GLY A 248 -9.88 12.82 -9.08
C GLY A 248 -8.94 14.03 -9.14
N GLY A 249 -9.10 15.00 -8.24
CA GLY A 249 -8.19 16.15 -8.13
C GLY A 249 -6.76 15.74 -7.74
N SER A 250 -6.62 14.79 -6.81
CA SER A 250 -5.29 14.29 -6.40
C SER A 250 -4.57 13.58 -7.54
N LYS A 251 -5.30 12.82 -8.36
CA LYS A 251 -4.78 12.20 -9.59
C LYS A 251 -4.37 13.23 -10.63
N MET A 252 -5.19 14.26 -10.84
CA MET A 252 -4.87 15.35 -11.77
C MET A 252 -3.57 16.04 -11.37
N LEU A 253 -3.39 16.36 -10.08
CA LEU A 253 -2.16 16.97 -9.58
C LEU A 253 -0.92 16.12 -9.83
N LEU A 254 -1.03 14.79 -9.69
CA LEU A 254 0.06 13.89 -10.01
C LEU A 254 0.41 13.92 -11.51
N GLU A 255 -0.59 13.95 -12.40
CA GLU A 255 -0.34 14.07 -13.84
C GLU A 255 0.29 15.42 -14.20
N MET A 256 -0.15 16.52 -13.57
CA MET A 256 0.47 17.84 -13.74
C MET A 256 1.93 17.83 -13.27
N ALA A 257 2.22 17.25 -12.10
CA ALA A 257 3.58 17.13 -11.60
C ALA A 257 4.49 16.34 -12.55
N LYS A 258 3.99 15.28 -13.20
CA LYS A 258 4.76 14.51 -14.21
C LYS A 258 5.06 15.32 -15.47
N LEU A 259 4.19 16.25 -15.84
CA LEU A 259 4.41 17.14 -16.99
C LEU A 259 5.41 18.25 -16.66
N ASN A 260 5.38 18.74 -15.42
CA ASN A 260 6.17 19.89 -14.98
C ASN A 260 7.55 19.52 -14.41
N LEU A 261 7.74 18.26 -13.98
CA LEU A 261 9.00 17.74 -13.48
C LEU A 261 9.65 16.79 -14.49
N PRO A 262 11.00 16.77 -14.59
CA PRO A 262 11.73 15.84 -15.46
C PRO A 262 11.74 14.43 -14.85
N CYS A 263 10.59 13.77 -14.81
CA CYS A 263 10.40 12.52 -14.09
C CYS A 263 9.43 11.58 -14.79
N THR A 264 9.50 10.31 -14.41
CA THR A 264 8.54 9.27 -14.77
C THR A 264 7.98 8.63 -13.50
N PRO A 265 6.76 8.07 -13.54
CA PRO A 265 6.31 7.18 -12.47
C PRO A 265 7.36 6.09 -12.27
N GLU A 266 7.78 5.89 -11.02
CA GLU A 266 8.55 4.70 -10.73
C GLU A 266 7.60 3.51 -10.83
N ARG A 267 8.01 2.57 -11.69
CA ARG A 267 7.52 1.20 -11.75
C ARG A 267 8.74 0.36 -11.45
N ASP A 268 8.66 -0.46 -10.41
CA ASP A 268 9.71 -1.44 -10.13
C ASP A 268 9.80 -2.46 -11.29
#